data_AF-A0AAD1R4P6-F1
#
_entry.id   AF-A0AAD1R4P6-F1
#
_cell.length_a   1.000
_cell.length_b   1.000
_cell.length_c   1.000
_cell.angle_alpha   90.00
_cell.angle_beta   90.00
_cell.angle_gamma   90.00
#
_symmetry.space_group_name_H-M   'P 1'
#
loop_
_entity.id
_entity.type
_entity.pdbx_description
1 polymer ?
#
loop_
_entity_poly.entity_id
_entity_poly.type
_entity_poly.pdbx_seq_one_letter_code
_entity_poly.pdbx_strand_id
1 'polypeptide(L)' 'MSILPKLQYLFRTLPLQLPPAYFKAVHKDMTKFIWAGSRPRVAMKVLCAPTKAGGLAVPDIEAYFHASVLAS' A
#
# COMPACT_ATOMS: atom_id res chain seq x y z
N MET A 1 4.49 15.56 -1.93
CA MET A 1 3.57 14.77 -2.78
C MET A 1 2.46 14.16 -1.93
N SER A 2 1.20 14.35 -2.29
CA SER A 2 0.04 13.80 -1.55
C SER A 2 -0.61 12.64 -2.31
N ILE A 3 0.09 11.50 -2.40
CA ILE A 3 -0.44 10.29 -3.06
C ILE A 3 -1.53 9.62 -2.21
N LEU A 4 -1.33 9.58 -0.89
CA LEU A 4 -2.23 8.89 0.03
C LEU A 4 -3.66 9.50 0.08
N PRO A 5 -3.85 10.82 0.22
CA PRO A 5 -5.19 11.40 0.22
C PRO A 5 -5.94 11.20 -1.10
N LYS A 6 -5.22 11.19 -2.23
CA LYS A 6 -5.82 10.92 -3.55
C LYS A 6 -6.33 9.49 -3.67
N LEU A 7 -5.55 8.51 -3.16
CA LEU A 7 -6.00 7.12 -3.10
C LEU A 7 -7.20 6.94 -2.17
N GLN A 8 -7.19 7.58 -1.01
CA GLN A 8 -8.31 7.54 -0.07
C GLN A 8 -9.60 8.11 -0.67
N TYR A 9 -9.52 9.24 -1.38
CA TYR A 9 -10.68 9.80 -2.07
C TYR A 9 -11.27 8.81 -3.07
N LEU A 10 -10.42 8.16 -3.87
CA LEU A 10 -10.88 7.17 -4.84
C LEU A 10 -11.50 5.94 -4.16
N PHE A 11 -10.84 5.41 -3.12
CA PHE A 11 -11.35 4.24 -2.39
C PHE A 11 -12.70 4.49 -1.72
N ARG A 12 -12.95 5.72 -1.25
CA ARG A 12 -14.21 6.09 -0.60
C ARG A 12 -15.32 6.49 -1.58
N THR A 13 -14.96 7.03 -2.74
CA THR A 13 -15.94 7.46 -3.76
C THR A 13 -16.36 6.37 -4.73
N LEU A 14 -15.54 5.33 -4.90
CA LEU A 14 -15.83 4.22 -5.80
C LEU A 14 -16.40 3.03 -5.00
N PRO A 15 -17.69 2.68 -5.14
CA PRO A 15 -18.27 1.48 -4.55
C PRO A 15 -17.91 0.24 -5.40
N LEU A 16 -16.63 0.08 -5.72
CA LEU A 16 -16.12 -0.95 -6.62
C LEU A 16 -15.15 -1.86 -5.87
N GLN A 17 -15.34 -3.17 -6.02
CA GLN A 17 -14.33 -4.12 -5.60
C GLN A 17 -13.15 -4.05 -6.58
N LEU A 18 -11.99 -3.66 -6.08
CA LEU A 18 -10.78 -3.59 -6.88
C LEU A 18 -10.24 -5.00 -7.18
N PRO A 19 -9.87 -5.30 -8.44
CA PRO A 19 -9.26 -6.57 -8.78
C PRO A 19 -7.90 -6.75 -8.07
N PRO A 20 -7.52 -7.99 -7.70
CA PRO A 20 -6.21 -8.27 -7.09
C PRO A 20 -5.01 -7.87 -7.97
N ALA A 21 -5.22 -7.80 -9.28
CA ALA A 21 -4.20 -7.33 -10.24
C ALA A 21 -3.83 -5.86 -10.02
N TYR A 22 -4.78 -5.02 -9.59
CA TYR A 22 -4.52 -3.61 -9.29
C TYR A 22 -3.56 -3.48 -8.12
N PHE A 23 -3.82 -4.15 -7.00
CA PHE A 23 -2.94 -4.12 -5.83
C PHE A 23 -1.53 -4.61 -6.15
N LYS A 24 -1.40 -5.67 -6.97
CA LYS A 24 -0.09 -6.13 -7.45
C LYS A 24 0.66 -5.08 -8.26
N ALA A 25 -0.03 -4.34 -9.12
CA ALA A 25 0.58 -3.26 -9.91
C ALA A 25 1.08 -2.12 -9.01
N VAL A 26 0.24 -1.64 -8.09
CA VAL A 26 0.63 -0.55 -7.19
C VAL A 26 1.75 -0.98 -6.24
N HIS A 27 1.69 -2.21 -5.71
CA HIS A 27 2.77 -2.75 -4.88
C HIS A 27 4.10 -2.87 -5.66
N LYS A 28 4.06 -3.22 -6.96
CA LYS A 28 5.25 -3.21 -7.82
C LYS A 28 5.84 -1.80 -7.93
N ASP A 29 5.02 -0.78 -8.15
CA ASP A 29 5.50 0.60 -8.25
C ASP A 29 6.01 1.13 -6.91
N MET A 30 5.38 0.76 -5.78
CA MET A 30 5.87 1.08 -4.44
C MET A 30 7.24 0.45 -4.17
N THR A 31 7.43 -0.82 -4.55
CA THR A 31 8.75 -1.46 -4.41
C THR A 31 9.81 -0.77 -5.26
N LYS A 32 9.50 -0.38 -6.50
CA LYS A 32 10.43 0.39 -7.34
C LYS A 32 10.76 1.75 -6.72
N PHE A 33 9.78 2.42 -6.12
CA PHE A 33 9.97 3.72 -5.47
C PHE A 33 10.87 3.60 -4.23
N ILE A 34 10.59 2.65 -3.33
CA ILE A 34 11.35 2.45 -2.09
C ILE A 34 12.80 2.07 -2.39
N TRP A 35 13.01 1.17 -3.35
CA TRP A 35 14.34 0.67 -3.66
C TRP A 35 15.05 1.50 -4.73
N ALA A 36 14.39 2.47 -5.36
CA ALA A 36 14.93 3.32 -6.42
C ALA A 36 15.67 2.52 -7.53
N GLY A 37 15.14 1.33 -7.88
CA GLY A 37 15.78 0.42 -8.84
C GLY A 37 16.91 -0.45 -8.30
N SER A 38 17.29 -0.30 -7.02
CA SER A 38 18.21 -1.18 -6.32
C SER A 38 17.58 -2.51 -5.95
N ARG A 39 18.41 -3.52 -5.66
CA ARG A 39 17.93 -4.82 -5.19
C ARG A 39 17.33 -4.71 -3.77
N PRO A 40 16.10 -5.19 -3.52
CA PRO A 40 15.51 -5.22 -2.20
C PRO A 40 16.38 -6.00 -1.22
N ARG A 41 16.79 -5.37 -0.11
CA ARG A 41 17.51 -6.05 0.99
C ARG A 41 16.58 -6.62 2.05
N VAL A 42 15.35 -6.10 2.11
CA VAL A 42 14.32 -6.47 3.09
C VAL A 42 13.04 -6.78 2.32
N ALA A 43 12.33 -7.83 2.72
CA ALA A 43 11.05 -8.16 2.09
C ALA A 43 10.01 -7.08 2.43
N MET A 44 9.16 -6.71 1.46
CA MET A 44 8.14 -5.68 1.67
C MET A 44 7.20 -6.00 2.84
N LYS A 45 6.86 -7.27 3.05
CA LYS A 45 6.05 -7.71 4.20
C LYS A 45 6.67 -7.32 5.56
N VAL A 46 7.99 -7.34 5.67
CA VAL A 46 8.70 -6.92 6.88
C VAL A 46 8.68 -5.40 7.01
N LEU A 47 8.76 -4.67 5.91
CA LEU A 47 8.64 -3.21 5.92
C LEU A 47 7.24 -2.74 6.35
N CYS A 48 6.20 -3.47 5.94
CA CYS A 48 4.82 -3.19 6.34
C CYS A 48 4.52 -3.53 7.81
N ALA A 49 5.37 -4.35 8.46
CA ALA A 49 5.20 -4.66 9.86
C ALA A 49 5.32 -3.39 10.73
N PRO A 50 4.63 -3.33 11.88
CA PRO A 50 4.73 -2.18 12.78
C PRO A 50 6.15 -2.01 13.31
N THR A 51 6.51 -0.77 13.65
CA THR A 51 7.84 -0.43 14.17
C THR A 51 8.21 -1.19 15.45
N LYS A 52 7.22 -1.48 16.31
CA LYS A 52 7.40 -2.31 17.52
C LYS A 52 7.84 -3.75 17.21
N ALA A 53 7.53 -4.26 16.02
CA ALA A 53 7.93 -5.59 15.56
C ALA A 53 9.19 -5.56 14.68
N GLY A 54 9.94 -4.45 14.67
CA GLY A 54 11.15 -4.28 13.86
C GLY A 54 10.89 -3.96 12.38
N GLY A 55 9.65 -3.64 12.00
CA GLY A 55 9.31 -3.15 10.67
C GLY A 55 9.42 -1.62 10.55
N LEU A 56 9.00 -1.07 9.40
CA LEU A 56 9.01 0.37 9.13
C LEU A 56 7.59 0.98 9.08
N ALA A 57 6.56 0.20 9.38
CA ALA A 57 5.16 0.60 9.26
C ALA A 57 4.81 1.21 7.88
N VAL A 58 5.42 0.66 6.81
CA VAL A 58 5.09 1.04 5.44
C VAL A 58 3.62 0.70 5.16
N PRO A 59 2.84 1.60 4.54
CA PRO A 59 1.42 1.34 4.32
C PRO A 59 1.21 0.18 3.35
N ASP A 60 0.43 -0.81 3.78
CA ASP A 60 -0.11 -1.84 2.91
C ASP A 60 -1.40 -1.33 2.26
N ILE A 61 -1.38 -1.16 0.93
CA ILE A 61 -2.46 -0.56 0.16
C ILE A 61 -3.72 -1.42 0.15
N GLU A 62 -3.57 -2.75 0.16
CA GLU A 62 -4.71 -3.67 0.17
C GLU A 62 -5.44 -3.58 1.52
N ALA A 63 -4.69 -3.64 2.62
CA ALA A 63 -5.23 -3.41 3.96
C ALA A 63 -5.86 -2.02 4.10
N TYR A 64 -5.24 -0.99 3.50
CA TYR A 64 -5.79 0.37 3.49
C TYR A 64 -7.11 0.49 2.74
N PHE A 65 -7.23 -0.18 1.59
CA PHE A 65 -8.47 -0.24 0.82
C PHE A 65 -9.58 -0.90 1.63
N HIS A 66 -9.32 -2.08 2.21
CA HIS A 66 -10.30 -2.77 3.05
C HIS A 66 -10.71 -1.93 4.26
N ALA A 67 -9.77 -1.28 4.95
CA ALA A 67 -10.07 -0.40 6.06
C ALA A 67 -10.94 0.80 5.63
N SER A 68 -10.69 1.38 4.46
CA SER A 68 -11.48 2.50 3.93
C SER A 68 -12.89 2.11 3.50
N VAL A 69 -13.08 0.88 3.02
CA VAL A 69 -14.39 0.32 2.65
C VAL A 69 -15.19 -0.10 3.89
N LEU A 70 -14.54 -0.52 4.98
CA LEU A 70 -15.20 -0.88 6.23
C LEU A 70 -15.57 0.33 7.09
N ALA A 71 -14.87 1.46 6.93
CA ALA A 71 -15.12 2.70 7.66
C ALA A 71 -16.20 3.60 7.03
N SER A 72 -16.83 3.16 5.93
CA SER A 72 -17.91 3.86 5.23
C SER A 72 -19.30 3.48 5.73
#